data_AF-A0A261AXQ8-F1
#
_entry.id   AF-A0A261AXQ8-F1
#
_cell.length_a   1.000
_cell.length_b   1.000
_cell.length_c   1.000
_cell.angle_alpha   90.00
_cell.angle_beta   90.00
_cell.angle_gamma   90.00
#
_symmetry.space_group_name_H-M   'P 1'
#
loop_
_entity.id
_entity.type
_entity.pdbx_description
1 polymer ?
#
loop_
_entity_poly.entity_id
_entity_poly.type
_entity_poly.pdbx_seq_one_letter_code
_entity_poly.pdbx_strand_id
1 'polypeptide(L)'
;MIIITGTPNVMAITLMLLSQNYNRKVTRIHEKYAHQSNYSLAARFQAKENIKCFKMIKKVLIAAFCIVVFGFSVAILLFLNVSPQLDTLWNICILAIMSLPPLVICPAIINSVDSFRNYPFLPIECFRVKLKIGEREVAIIPRKRSSAKSDDIRKETETYFNQLAASWT
;
A
#
# COMPACT_ATOMS: atom_id res chain seq x y z
N MET A 1 7.92 -30.92 -0.34
CA MET A 1 6.96 -29.88 0.11
C MET A 1 7.44 -28.46 -0.16
N ILE A 2 8.65 -28.07 0.27
CA ILE A 2 9.15 -26.68 0.13
C ILE A 2 9.17 -26.17 -1.33
N ILE A 3 9.54 -27.02 -2.29
CA ILE A 3 9.55 -26.65 -3.72
C ILE A 3 8.11 -26.43 -4.21
N ILE A 4 7.18 -27.32 -3.84
CA ILE A 4 5.77 -27.27 -4.26
C ILE A 4 5.06 -26.03 -3.69
N THR A 5 5.38 -25.64 -2.45
CA THR A 5 4.82 -24.43 -1.83
C THR A 5 5.57 -23.15 -2.20
N GLY A 6 6.87 -23.23 -2.50
CA GLY A 6 7.68 -22.07 -2.88
C GLY A 6 7.42 -21.58 -4.30
N THR A 7 7.27 -22.48 -5.27
CA THR A 7 7.13 -22.15 -6.69
C THR A 7 5.94 -21.23 -6.99
N PRO A 8 4.71 -21.45 -6.47
CA PRO A 8 3.57 -20.56 -6.70
C PRO A 8 3.80 -19.15 -6.16
N ASN A 9 4.46 -19.04 -4.99
CA ASN A 9 4.74 -17.75 -4.35
C ASN A 9 5.78 -16.95 -5.14
N VAL A 10 6.85 -17.60 -5.60
CA VAL A 10 7.86 -16.97 -6.47
C VAL A 10 7.23 -16.52 -7.78
N MET A 11 6.40 -17.37 -8.40
CA MET A 11 5.69 -17.03 -9.63
C MET A 11 4.76 -15.84 -9.44
N ALA A 12 3.99 -15.79 -8.34
CA ALA A 12 3.10 -14.68 -8.02
C ALA A 12 3.87 -13.36 -7.82
N ILE A 13 5.01 -13.38 -7.11
CA ILE A 13 5.86 -12.20 -6.93
C ILE A 13 6.41 -11.73 -8.29
N THR A 14 6.90 -12.65 -9.12
CA THR A 14 7.41 -12.32 -10.46
C THR A 14 6.31 -11.70 -11.34
N LEU A 15 5.12 -12.30 -11.38
CA LEU A 15 3.97 -11.75 -12.11
C LEU A 15 3.59 -10.34 -11.61
N MET A 16 3.59 -10.13 -10.30
CA MET A 16 3.32 -8.83 -9.71
C MET A 16 4.36 -7.78 -10.14
N LEU A 17 5.65 -8.12 -10.12
CA LEU A 17 6.73 -7.22 -10.54
C LEU A 17 6.69 -6.92 -12.04
N LEU A 18 6.44 -7.93 -12.88
CA LEU A 18 6.28 -7.78 -14.32
C LEU A 18 5.08 -6.87 -14.63
N SER A 19 3.94 -7.09 -13.99
CA SER A 19 2.75 -6.26 -14.16
C SER A 19 2.99 -4.82 -13.70
N GLN A 20 3.70 -4.61 -12.59
CA GLN A 20 4.11 -3.27 -12.15
C GLN A 20 4.99 -2.56 -13.18
N ASN A 21 5.99 -3.26 -13.73
CA ASN A 21 6.90 -2.70 -14.72
C ASN A 21 6.18 -2.39 -16.03
N TYR A 22 5.30 -3.28 -16.48
CA TYR A 22 4.47 -3.07 -17.66
C TYR A 22 3.55 -1.85 -17.48
N ASN A 23 2.80 -1.77 -16.37
CA ASN A 23 1.93 -0.64 -16.08
C ASN A 23 2.72 0.68 -16.02
N ARG A 24 3.92 0.70 -15.41
CA ARG A 24 4.80 1.88 -15.41
C ARG A 24 5.25 2.27 -16.82
N LYS A 25 5.60 1.29 -17.67
CA LYS A 25 6.02 1.53 -19.06
C LYS A 25 4.87 2.14 -19.86
N VAL A 26 3.67 1.57 -19.75
CA VAL A 26 2.45 2.07 -20.39
C VAL A 26 2.14 3.49 -19.94
N THR A 27 2.18 3.79 -18.64
CA THR A 27 1.96 5.16 -18.14
C THR A 27 2.96 6.15 -18.72
N ARG A 28 4.26 5.81 -18.78
CA ARG A 28 5.30 6.69 -19.37
C ARG A 28 5.09 6.92 -20.86
N ILE A 29 4.69 5.90 -21.60
CA ILE A 29 4.39 6.00 -23.03
C ILE A 29 3.22 6.95 -23.23
N HIS A 30 2.12 6.78 -22.50
CA HIS A 30 0.96 7.69 -22.60
C HIS A 30 1.28 9.13 -22.18
N GLU A 31 2.17 9.34 -21.21
CA GLU A 31 2.63 10.70 -20.85
C GLU A 31 3.50 11.33 -21.94
N LYS A 32 4.36 10.53 -22.60
CA LYS A 32 5.26 11.00 -23.66
C LYS A 32 4.52 11.29 -24.98
N TYR A 33 3.48 10.52 -25.30
CA TYR A 33 2.71 10.63 -26.53
C TYR A 33 1.32 11.26 -26.33
N ALA A 34 1.12 12.02 -25.25
CA ALA A 34 -0.15 12.67 -24.96
C ALA A 34 -0.63 13.64 -26.06
N HIS A 35 0.26 14.08 -26.96
CA HIS A 35 -0.06 14.93 -28.11
C HIS A 35 -0.40 14.16 -29.41
N GLN A 36 -0.27 12.84 -29.45
CA GLN A 36 -0.59 12.03 -30.64
C GLN A 36 -1.98 11.38 -30.53
N SER A 37 -2.66 11.25 -31.68
CA SER A 37 -4.06 10.82 -31.86
C SER A 37 -4.44 9.44 -31.30
N ASN A 38 -3.49 8.64 -30.80
CA ASN A 38 -3.73 7.34 -30.16
C ASN A 38 -3.86 7.42 -28.63
N TYR A 39 -4.13 8.61 -28.09
CA TYR A 39 -4.29 8.83 -26.66
C TYR A 39 -5.66 8.35 -26.15
N SER A 40 -5.67 7.28 -25.37
CA SER A 40 -6.84 6.86 -24.58
C SER A 40 -6.71 7.35 -23.14
N LEU A 41 -7.58 8.29 -22.76
CA LEU A 41 -7.65 8.83 -21.40
C LEU A 41 -7.99 7.72 -20.38
N ALA A 42 -8.88 6.80 -20.76
CA ALA A 42 -9.27 5.63 -19.99
C ALA A 42 -8.07 4.73 -19.63
N ALA A 43 -7.27 4.36 -20.63
CA ALA A 43 -6.10 3.51 -20.43
C ALA A 43 -5.06 4.14 -19.50
N ARG A 44 -4.85 5.46 -19.60
CA ARG A 44 -3.96 6.21 -18.71
C ARG A 44 -4.47 6.22 -17.27
N PHE A 45 -5.77 6.45 -17.07
CA PHE A 45 -6.37 6.44 -15.74
C PHE A 45 -6.27 5.05 -15.09
N GLN A 46 -6.63 3.99 -15.81
CA GLN A 46 -6.50 2.61 -15.34
C GLN A 46 -5.05 2.26 -14.98
N ALA A 47 -4.08 2.63 -15.81
CA ALA A 47 -2.66 2.38 -15.51
C ALA A 47 -2.18 3.13 -14.26
N LYS A 48 -2.62 4.39 -14.06
CA LYS A 48 -2.30 5.19 -12.85
C LYS A 48 -2.90 4.56 -11.60
N GLU A 49 -4.16 4.12 -11.64
CA GLU A 49 -4.82 3.45 -10.52
C GLU A 49 -4.19 2.09 -10.21
N ASN A 50 -3.84 1.29 -11.23
CA ASN A 50 -3.13 0.02 -11.05
C ASN A 50 -1.79 0.22 -10.31
N ILE A 51 -1.02 1.25 -10.66
CA ILE A 51 0.24 1.57 -9.97
C ILE A 51 -0.01 1.91 -8.49
N LYS A 52 -1.10 2.61 -8.16
CA LYS A 52 -1.47 2.88 -6.75
C LYS A 52 -1.85 1.58 -6.03
N CYS A 53 -2.67 0.74 -6.66
CA CYS A 53 -3.05 -0.57 -6.14
C CYS A 53 -1.82 -1.43 -5.82
N PHE A 54 -0.85 -1.50 -6.73
CA PHE A 54 0.40 -2.22 -6.50
C PHE A 54 1.23 -1.69 -5.33
N LYS A 55 1.26 -0.37 -5.13
CA LYS A 55 1.92 0.22 -3.94
C LYS A 55 1.20 -0.17 -2.65
N MET A 56 -0.13 -0.24 -2.67
CA MET A 56 -0.92 -0.74 -1.55
C MET A 56 -0.61 -2.20 -1.27
N ILE A 57 -0.69 -3.07 -2.28
CA ILE A 57 -0.37 -4.50 -2.15
C ILE A 57 1.02 -4.69 -1.56
N LYS A 58 2.03 -3.93 -2.02
CA LYS A 58 3.39 -3.98 -1.45
C LYS A 58 3.42 -3.66 0.05
N LYS A 59 2.71 -2.64 0.51
CA LYS A 59 2.65 -2.29 1.94
C LYS A 59 1.98 -3.39 2.76
N VAL A 60 0.89 -3.98 2.24
CA VAL A 60 0.19 -5.09 2.88
C VAL A 60 1.07 -6.33 2.97
N LEU A 61 1.80 -6.66 1.90
CA LEU A 61 2.75 -7.78 1.89
C LEU A 61 3.86 -7.59 2.93
N ILE A 62 4.40 -6.37 3.07
CA ILE A 62 5.39 -6.07 4.11
C ILE A 62 4.79 -6.28 5.50
N ALA A 63 3.59 -5.78 5.76
CA ALA A 63 2.92 -5.97 7.05
C ALA A 63 2.67 -7.46 7.35
N ALA A 64 2.19 -8.22 6.38
CA ALA A 64 1.99 -9.68 6.52
C ALA A 64 3.32 -10.40 6.79
N PHE A 65 4.38 -10.03 6.07
CA PHE A 65 5.71 -10.61 6.29
C PHE A 65 6.25 -10.31 7.69
N CYS A 66 6.05 -9.09 8.20
CA CYS A 66 6.41 -8.75 9.58
C CYS A 66 5.69 -9.61 10.61
N ILE A 67 4.39 -9.89 10.42
CA ILE A 67 3.61 -10.76 11.31
C ILE A 67 4.20 -12.17 11.30
N VAL A 68 4.50 -12.71 10.12
CA VAL A 68 5.08 -14.06 9.96
C VAL A 68 6.46 -14.16 10.61
N VAL A 69 7.36 -13.21 10.34
CA VAL A 69 8.70 -13.17 10.94
C VAL A 69 8.61 -13.07 12.47
N PHE A 70 7.73 -12.20 12.98
CA PHE A 70 7.51 -12.08 14.41
C PHE A 70 6.98 -13.39 15.03
N GLY A 71 6.01 -14.04 14.38
CA GLY A 71 5.50 -15.35 14.79
C GLY A 71 6.57 -16.43 14.86
N PHE A 72 7.41 -16.54 13.82
CA PHE A 72 8.52 -17.48 13.81
C PHE A 72 9.54 -17.18 14.91
N SER A 73 9.89 -15.91 15.14
CA SER A 73 10.79 -15.52 16.22
C SER A 73 10.27 -15.94 17.59
N VAL A 74 8.99 -15.69 17.88
CA VAL A 74 8.37 -16.12 19.17
C VAL A 74 8.32 -17.64 19.28
N ALA A 75 8.01 -18.35 18.19
CA ALA A 75 7.98 -19.81 18.18
C ALA A 75 9.36 -20.43 18.45
N ILE A 76 10.41 -19.85 17.87
CA ILE A 76 11.80 -20.27 18.12
C ILE A 76 12.19 -20.01 19.58
N LEU A 77 11.82 -18.85 20.15
CA LEU A 77 12.10 -18.53 21.55
C LEU A 77 11.46 -19.53 22.51
N LEU A 78 10.21 -19.94 22.24
CA LEU A 78 9.52 -20.99 22.98
C LEU A 78 10.18 -22.35 22.80
N PHE A 79 10.51 -22.73 21.57
CA PHE A 79 11.10 -24.03 21.26
C PHE A 79 12.47 -24.22 21.93
N LEU A 80 13.29 -23.18 21.94
CA LEU A 80 14.61 -23.19 22.56
C LEU A 80 14.58 -22.97 24.09
N ASN A 81 13.39 -22.72 24.65
CA ASN A 81 13.18 -22.46 26.08
C ASN A 81 14.15 -21.40 26.64
N VAL A 82 14.31 -20.29 25.90
CA VAL A 82 15.32 -19.26 26.22
C VAL A 82 15.01 -18.57 27.55
N SER A 83 13.73 -18.41 27.90
CA SER A 83 13.30 -17.77 29.13
C SER A 83 12.03 -18.42 29.68
N PRO A 84 12.16 -19.52 30.45
CA PRO A 84 11.01 -20.31 30.94
C PRO A 84 10.03 -19.50 31.79
N GLN A 85 10.53 -18.47 32.48
CA GLN A 85 9.72 -17.57 33.31
C GLN A 85 8.71 -16.74 32.48
N LEU A 86 8.93 -16.61 31.17
CA LEU A 86 8.10 -15.83 30.25
C LEU A 86 7.29 -16.72 29.31
N ASP A 87 7.27 -18.04 29.49
CA ASP A 87 6.59 -18.98 28.59
C ASP A 87 5.11 -18.67 28.43
N THR A 88 4.42 -18.31 29.52
CA THR A 88 3.01 -17.89 29.48
C THR A 88 2.82 -16.65 28.60
N LEU A 89 3.73 -15.68 28.67
CA LEU A 89 3.69 -14.47 27.85
C LEU A 89 3.94 -14.79 26.37
N TRP A 90 4.94 -15.61 26.06
CA TRP A 90 5.22 -16.02 24.68
C TRP A 90 4.08 -16.81 24.05
N ASN A 91 3.42 -17.68 24.82
CA ASN A 91 2.22 -18.39 24.39
C ASN A 91 1.05 -17.45 24.08
N ILE A 92 0.83 -16.42 24.91
CA ILE A 92 -0.16 -15.36 24.64
C ILE A 92 0.21 -14.61 23.36
N CYS A 93 1.49 -14.28 23.15
CA CYS A 93 1.95 -13.63 21.93
C CYS A 93 1.66 -14.48 20.67
N ILE A 94 1.92 -15.78 20.69
CA ILE A 94 1.60 -16.68 19.57
C ILE A 94 0.09 -16.69 19.29
N LEU A 95 -0.73 -16.79 20.34
CA LEU A 95 -2.19 -16.76 20.19
C LEU A 95 -2.68 -15.44 19.58
N ALA A 96 -2.10 -14.32 20.02
CA ALA A 96 -2.40 -12.99 19.48
C ALA A 96 -1.98 -12.87 18.01
N ILE A 97 -0.81 -13.39 17.63
CA ILE A 97 -0.31 -13.37 16.23
C ILE A 97 -1.22 -14.17 15.32
N MET A 98 -1.76 -15.30 15.79
CA MET A 98 -2.68 -16.14 15.01
C MET A 98 -4.07 -15.52 14.88
N SER A 99 -4.55 -14.82 15.91
CA SER A 99 -5.94 -14.36 16.00
C SER A 99 -6.15 -12.91 15.55
N LEU A 100 -5.10 -12.07 15.68
CA LEU A 100 -5.17 -10.62 15.43
C LEU A 100 -4.46 -10.09 14.17
N PRO A 101 -4.14 -10.87 13.11
CA PRO A 101 -3.66 -10.29 11.85
C PRO A 101 -4.56 -9.17 11.28
N PRO A 102 -5.90 -9.25 11.32
CA PRO A 102 -6.77 -8.19 10.82
C PRO A 102 -6.53 -6.82 11.48
N LEU A 103 -6.15 -6.80 12.76
CA LEU A 103 -5.86 -5.55 13.48
C LEU A 103 -4.62 -4.84 12.95
N VAL A 104 -3.71 -5.55 12.27
CA VAL A 104 -2.51 -4.96 11.67
C VAL A 104 -2.70 -4.69 10.19
N ILE A 105 -3.34 -5.63 9.47
CA ILE A 105 -3.54 -5.54 8.02
C ILE A 105 -4.53 -4.44 7.66
N CYS A 106 -5.66 -4.31 8.39
CA CYS A 106 -6.67 -3.30 8.07
C CYS A 106 -6.12 -1.87 8.18
N PRO A 107 -5.42 -1.47 9.27
CA PRO A 107 -4.76 -0.17 9.32
C PRO A 107 -3.66 0.01 8.26
N ALA A 108 -2.96 -1.06 7.87
CA ALA A 108 -1.97 -0.99 6.79
C ALA A 108 -2.62 -0.66 5.44
N ILE A 109 -3.79 -1.24 5.16
CA ILE A 109 -4.60 -0.92 3.96
C ILE A 109 -5.09 0.52 4.02
N ILE A 110 -5.70 0.95 5.14
CA ILE A 110 -6.22 2.32 5.31
C ILE A 110 -5.11 3.35 5.10
N ASN A 111 -3.93 3.13 5.70
CA ASN A 111 -2.77 4.02 5.54
C ASN A 111 -2.10 3.93 4.16
N SER A 112 -2.42 2.91 3.36
CA SER A 112 -1.84 2.73 2.04
C SER A 112 -2.53 3.59 0.98
N VAL A 113 -3.81 3.89 1.16
CA VAL A 113 -4.66 4.65 0.24
C VAL A 113 -4.68 6.12 0.66
N ASP A 114 -4.24 7.01 -0.22
CA ASP A 114 -4.14 8.45 0.08
C ASP A 114 -5.51 9.09 0.44
N SER A 115 -6.61 8.58 -0.12
CA SER A 115 -7.97 9.07 0.17
C SER A 115 -8.40 8.77 1.61
N PHE A 116 -8.03 7.60 2.15
CA PHE A 116 -8.39 7.19 3.51
C PHE A 116 -7.39 7.67 4.56
N ARG A 117 -6.10 7.76 4.19
CA ARG A 117 -5.05 8.24 5.10
C ARG A 117 -5.26 9.68 5.59
N ASN A 118 -5.81 10.54 4.73
CA ASN A 118 -6.05 11.94 5.06
C ASN A 118 -7.47 12.19 5.57
N TYR A 119 -8.28 11.14 5.67
CA TYR A 119 -9.60 11.24 6.25
C TYR A 119 -9.49 11.17 7.77
N PRO A 120 -10.21 12.01 8.53
CA PRO A 120 -10.12 12.09 9.97
C PRO A 120 -10.83 10.91 10.66
N PHE A 121 -10.52 9.67 10.28
CA PHE A 121 -11.13 8.47 10.87
C PHE A 121 -10.70 8.27 12.33
N LEU A 122 -9.52 8.77 12.73
CA LEU A 122 -8.96 8.61 14.07
C LEU A 122 -8.16 9.86 14.46
N PRO A 123 -8.33 10.44 15.67
CA PRO A 123 -7.47 11.50 16.22
C PRO A 123 -6.05 11.01 16.57
N ILE A 124 -5.47 10.15 15.74
CA ILE A 124 -4.09 9.65 15.85
C ILE A 124 -3.08 10.74 15.47
N GLU A 125 -3.51 11.85 14.87
CA GLU A 125 -2.65 13.03 14.72
C GLU A 125 -2.11 13.52 16.07
N CYS A 126 -2.84 13.37 17.18
CA CYS A 126 -2.31 13.67 18.52
C CYS A 126 -1.10 12.80 18.89
N PHE A 127 -1.06 11.54 18.47
CA PHE A 127 0.05 10.63 18.78
C PHE A 127 1.28 10.90 17.90
N ARG A 128 1.07 11.24 16.62
CA ARG A 128 2.17 11.61 15.71
C ARG A 128 2.76 12.99 15.98
N VAL A 129 1.95 13.96 16.41
CA VAL A 129 2.42 15.29 16.84
C VAL A 129 3.27 15.16 18.10
N LYS A 130 2.87 14.31 19.06
CA LYS A 130 3.65 14.08 20.29
C LYS A 130 4.98 13.35 20.06
N LEU A 131 5.04 12.40 19.12
CA LEU A 131 6.28 11.66 18.84
C LEU A 131 7.32 12.47 18.03
N LYS A 132 6.89 13.52 17.32
CA LYS A 132 7.76 14.40 16.50
C LYS A 132 8.38 15.58 17.25
N ILE A 133 8.04 15.79 18.53
CA ILE A 133 8.52 16.90 19.35
C ILE A 133 10.02 16.79 19.73
N GLY A 134 10.75 15.79 19.23
CA GLY A 134 12.21 15.65 19.40
C GLY A 134 13.06 16.02 18.19
N GLU A 135 12.49 16.15 16.99
CA GLU A 135 13.24 16.52 15.79
C GLU A 135 12.95 17.98 15.45
N ARG A 136 13.99 18.82 15.60
CA ARG A 136 14.06 20.24 15.22
C ARG A 136 13.05 20.62 14.14
N GLU A 137 12.28 21.66 14.43
CA GLU A 137 11.43 22.39 13.48
C GLU A 137 12.22 22.81 12.24
N VAL A 138 12.29 21.93 11.25
CA VAL A 138 12.36 22.36 9.86
C VAL A 138 10.90 22.54 9.48
N ALA A 139 10.49 23.78 9.27
CA ALA A 139 9.15 24.12 8.83
C ALA A 139 8.78 23.29 7.59
N ILE A 140 8.10 22.16 7.80
CA ILE A 140 7.44 21.42 6.74
C ILE A 140 6.21 22.26 6.43
N ILE A 141 6.40 23.24 5.54
CA ILE A 141 5.31 23.87 4.81
C ILE A 141 4.41 22.72 4.37
N PRO A 142 3.12 22.69 4.78
CA PRO A 142 2.22 21.66 4.31
C PRO A 142 2.30 21.74 2.80
N ARG A 143 2.72 20.66 2.15
CA ARG A 143 2.80 20.58 0.70
C ARG A 143 1.39 20.78 0.19
N LYS A 144 1.00 22.04 0.00
CA LYS A 144 -0.18 22.50 -0.70
C LYS A 144 -0.06 21.74 -2.01
N ARG A 145 -0.86 20.68 -2.20
CA ARG A 145 -1.09 20.16 -3.55
C ARG A 145 -1.54 21.42 -4.29
N SER A 146 -0.67 21.93 -5.16
CA SER A 146 -0.97 23.11 -5.97
C SER A 146 -2.38 22.92 -6.49
N SER A 147 -3.31 23.86 -6.27
CA SER A 147 -4.71 23.64 -6.67
C SER A 147 -4.78 23.30 -8.17
N ALA A 148 -3.86 23.84 -8.97
CA ALA A 148 -3.60 23.43 -10.34
C ALA A 148 -3.55 21.91 -10.57
N LYS A 149 -2.86 21.14 -9.70
CA LYS A 149 -2.74 19.68 -9.86
C LYS A 149 -4.00 18.93 -9.41
N SER A 150 -4.76 19.47 -8.46
CA SER A 150 -6.08 18.90 -8.12
C SER A 150 -7.14 19.24 -9.17
N ASP A 151 -7.06 20.44 -9.74
CA ASP A 151 -7.96 20.93 -10.78
C ASP A 151 -7.71 20.19 -12.10
N ASP A 152 -6.45 19.92 -12.45
CA ASP A 152 -6.08 19.08 -13.59
C ASP A 152 -6.55 17.63 -13.43
N ILE A 153 -6.42 17.05 -12.22
CA ILE A 153 -6.94 15.71 -11.94
C ILE A 153 -8.47 15.70 -12.05
N ARG A 154 -9.16 16.74 -11.58
CA ARG A 154 -10.62 16.85 -11.67
C ARG A 154 -11.08 16.98 -13.12
N LYS A 155 -10.41 17.82 -13.91
CA LYS A 155 -10.64 17.95 -15.35
C LYS A 155 -10.36 16.65 -16.11
N GLU A 156 -9.25 15.95 -15.81
CA GLU A 156 -8.95 14.62 -16.38
C GLU A 156 -10.06 13.61 -16.05
N THR A 157 -10.58 13.64 -14.82
CA THR A 157 -11.64 12.73 -14.35
C THR A 157 -12.98 13.03 -15.03
N GLU A 158 -13.39 14.30 -15.08
CA GLU A 158 -14.62 14.75 -15.75
C GLU A 158 -14.58 14.46 -17.25
N THR A 159 -13.43 14.70 -17.90
CA THR A 159 -13.26 14.39 -19.33
C THR A 159 -13.40 12.89 -19.60
N TYR A 160 -12.91 12.03 -18.70
CA TYR A 160 -13.06 10.58 -18.80
C TYR A 160 -14.52 10.14 -18.71
N PHE A 161 -15.26 10.64 -17.71
CA PHE A 161 -16.67 10.27 -17.53
C PHE A 161 -17.54 10.80 -18.68
N ASN A 162 -17.21 11.97 -19.23
CA ASN A 162 -17.90 12.51 -20.41
C ASN A 162 -17.63 11.67 -21.67
N GLN A 163 -16.39 11.22 -21.89
CA GLN A 163 -16.06 10.31 -23.00
C GLN A 163 -16.73 8.95 -22.83
N LEU A 164 -16.80 8.44 -21.59
CA LEU A 164 -17.50 7.21 -21.29
C LEU A 164 -18.99 7.36 -21.60
N ALA A 165 -19.66 8.41 -21.09
CA ALA A 165 -21.07 8.65 -21.36
C ALA A 165 -21.37 8.75 -22.87
N ALA A 166 -20.53 9.46 -23.63
CA ALA A 166 -20.67 9.60 -25.08
C ALA A 166 -20.46 8.29 -25.88
N SER A 167 -19.75 7.31 -25.32
CA SER A 167 -19.53 6.00 -25.95
C SER A 167 -20.64 4.98 -25.69
N TRP A 168 -21.58 5.30 -24.79
CA TRP A 168 -22.70 4.43 -24.40
C TRP A 168 -24.05 4.90 -24.99
N THR A 169 -24.05 6.01 -25.73
CA THR A 169 -25.17 6.52 -26.55
C THR A 169 -24.89 6.30 -28.02
#